data_AF-A0A523W8D3-F1
#
_entry.id   AF-A0A523W8D3-F1
#
_cell.length_a   1.000
_cell.length_b   1.000
_cell.length_c   1.000
_cell.angle_alpha   90.00
_cell.angle_beta   90.00
_cell.angle_gamma   90.00
#
_symmetry.space_group_name_H-M   'P 1'
#
loop_
_entity.id
_entity.type
_entity.pdbx_description
1 polymer ?
#
loop_
_entity_poly.entity_id
_entity_poly.type
_entity_poly.pdbx_seq_one_letter_code
_entity_poly.pdbx_strand_id
1 'polypeptide(L)'
;MEKSTFTYLALGLLVWAISGTLVAGYYFTQYSTYYKEYENLAKGFNTLSDALDGLSNGLNDLSGDLENINEVLESLSLRGNILVSYGNGTKIWQNNTALPLGSTAFTAILALADINFTDYGGDLGILVTSINGVDSNSTHGWFYWYWNAENSVWVLPEYSCSKYVLHRNDIVAFTYESYMTWPPPPPT
;
A
#
# COMPACT_ATOMS: atom_id res chain seq x y z
N MET A 1 99.50 1.88 -5.97
CA MET A 1 98.36 1.69 -6.90
C MET A 1 98.68 2.43 -8.18
N GLU A 2 98.64 1.75 -9.33
CA GLU A 2 98.78 2.40 -10.62
C GLU A 2 97.53 3.24 -10.93
N LYS A 3 97.72 4.41 -11.57
CA LYS A 3 96.63 5.35 -11.92
C LYS A 3 95.47 4.66 -12.67
N SER A 4 95.79 3.68 -13.51
CA SER A 4 94.83 2.89 -14.29
C SER A 4 93.89 2.06 -13.42
N THR A 5 94.40 1.39 -12.38
CA THR A 5 93.59 0.56 -11.46
C THR A 5 92.58 1.40 -10.69
N PHE A 6 92.98 2.60 -10.27
CA PHE A 6 92.09 3.55 -9.61
C PHE A 6 90.96 4.03 -10.53
N THR A 7 91.28 4.31 -11.80
CA THR A 7 90.28 4.70 -12.81
C THR A 7 89.23 3.62 -13.05
N TYR A 8 89.63 2.35 -13.14
CA TYR A 8 88.67 1.25 -13.33
C TYR A 8 87.77 1.01 -12.11
N LEU A 9 88.33 1.12 -10.89
CA LEU A 9 87.55 1.05 -9.65
C LEU A 9 86.52 2.19 -9.56
N ALA A 10 86.94 3.41 -9.91
CA ALA A 10 86.06 4.57 -9.95
C ALA A 10 84.92 4.38 -10.97
N LEU A 11 85.22 3.84 -12.15
CA LEU A 11 84.22 3.53 -13.19
C LEU A 11 83.20 2.47 -12.73
N GLY A 12 83.67 1.40 -12.09
CA GLY A 12 82.79 0.35 -11.54
C GLY A 12 81.83 0.89 -10.47
N LEU A 13 82.32 1.75 -9.57
CA LEU A 13 81.51 2.43 -8.56
C LEU A 13 80.48 3.39 -9.19
N LEU A 14 80.86 4.09 -10.25
CA LEU A 14 79.99 5.04 -10.94
C LEU A 14 78.83 4.32 -11.63
N VAL A 15 79.10 3.20 -12.31
CA VAL A 15 78.06 2.36 -12.92
C VAL A 15 77.12 1.81 -11.84
N TRP A 16 77.66 1.31 -10.72
CA TRP A 16 76.84 0.82 -9.61
C TRP A 16 75.93 1.92 -9.04
N ALA A 17 76.46 3.12 -8.84
CA ALA A 17 75.69 4.26 -8.33
C ALA A 17 74.57 4.68 -9.28
N ILE A 18 74.83 4.71 -10.60
CA ILE A 18 73.81 5.03 -11.61
C ILE A 18 72.71 3.96 -11.63
N SER A 19 73.09 2.68 -11.66
CA SER A 19 72.13 1.57 -11.65
C SER A 19 71.28 1.57 -10.38
N GLY A 20 71.89 1.79 -9.21
CA GLY A 20 71.17 1.90 -7.94
C GLY A 20 70.19 3.06 -7.91
N THR A 21 70.58 4.22 -8.44
CA THR A 21 69.72 5.42 -8.51
C THR A 21 68.54 5.21 -9.47
N LEU A 22 68.75 4.56 -10.62
CA LEU A 22 67.69 4.24 -11.57
C LEU A 22 66.66 3.28 -10.97
N VAL A 23 67.13 2.22 -10.30
CA VAL A 23 66.27 1.25 -9.63
C VAL A 23 65.50 1.92 -8.48
N ALA A 24 66.17 2.74 -7.66
CA ALA A 24 65.54 3.48 -6.57
C ALA A 24 64.49 4.48 -7.10
N GLY A 25 64.80 5.20 -8.18
CA GLY A 25 63.86 6.09 -8.85
C GLY A 25 62.62 5.35 -9.38
N TYR A 26 62.81 4.18 -10.00
CA TYR A 26 61.72 3.33 -10.46
C TYR A 26 60.82 2.84 -9.32
N TYR A 27 61.40 2.37 -8.22
CA TYR A 27 60.62 1.95 -7.05
C TYR A 27 59.90 3.11 -6.37
N PHE A 28 60.52 4.30 -6.32
CA PHE A 28 59.91 5.49 -5.74
C PHE A 28 58.67 5.95 -6.55
N THR A 29 58.75 5.97 -7.88
CA THR A 29 57.60 6.35 -8.71
C THR A 29 56.46 5.35 -8.57
N GLN A 30 56.76 4.04 -8.60
CA GLN A 30 55.76 3.00 -8.38
C GLN A 30 55.09 3.14 -7.01
N TYR A 31 55.88 3.29 -5.95
CA TYR A 31 55.35 3.50 -4.60
C TYR A 31 54.40 4.72 -4.53
N SER A 32 54.77 5.83 -5.17
CA SER A 32 53.94 7.04 -5.18
C SER A 32 52.61 6.85 -5.92
N THR A 33 52.59 6.05 -6.99
CA THR A 33 51.37 5.71 -7.73
C THR A 33 50.45 4.85 -6.86
N TYR A 34 50.98 3.79 -6.26
CA TYR A 34 50.21 2.92 -5.37
C TYR A 34 49.62 3.70 -4.20
N TYR A 35 50.41 4.57 -3.56
CA TYR A 35 49.93 5.39 -2.46
C TYR A 35 48.71 6.25 -2.85
N LYS A 36 48.75 6.90 -4.03
CA LYS A 36 47.62 7.70 -4.54
C LYS A 36 46.41 6.85 -4.89
N GLU A 37 46.62 5.67 -5.46
CA GLU A 37 45.54 4.72 -5.74
C GLU A 37 44.83 4.27 -4.46
N TYR A 38 45.58 3.94 -3.40
CA TYR A 38 45.00 3.61 -2.10
C TYR A 38 44.23 4.79 -1.48
N GLU A 39 44.76 6.01 -1.57
CA GLU A 39 44.07 7.20 -1.07
C GLU A 39 42.75 7.45 -1.81
N ASN A 40 42.77 7.33 -3.14
CA ASN A 40 41.56 7.47 -3.96
C ASN A 40 40.55 6.36 -3.69
N LEU A 41 41.04 5.13 -3.50
CA LEU A 41 40.19 4.00 -3.14
C LEU A 41 39.52 4.22 -1.78
N ALA A 42 40.27 4.66 -0.78
CA ALA A 42 39.73 4.98 0.55
C ALA A 42 38.67 6.10 0.49
N LYS A 43 38.92 7.15 -0.31
CA LYS A 43 37.93 8.20 -0.57
C LYS A 43 36.67 7.65 -1.22
N GLY A 44 36.82 6.79 -2.24
CA GLY A 44 35.70 6.14 -2.92
C GLY A 44 34.85 5.30 -1.96
N PHE A 45 35.50 4.55 -1.05
CA PHE A 45 34.79 3.81 0.00
C PHE A 45 34.04 4.73 0.97
N ASN A 46 34.65 5.84 1.40
CA ASN A 46 33.97 6.80 2.29
C ASN A 46 32.74 7.43 1.60
N THR A 47 32.87 7.88 0.36
CA THR A 47 31.73 8.43 -0.40
C THR A 47 30.63 7.39 -0.60
N LEU A 48 30.99 6.12 -0.82
CA LEU A 48 30.01 5.04 -0.91
C LEU A 48 29.33 4.79 0.44
N SER A 49 30.07 4.84 1.55
CA SER A 49 29.52 4.74 2.91
C SER A 49 28.50 5.85 3.16
N ASP A 50 28.86 7.11 2.86
CA ASP A 50 27.97 8.26 3.01
C ASP A 50 26.70 8.12 2.16
N ALA A 51 26.85 7.62 0.93
CA ALA A 51 25.71 7.37 0.04
C ALA A 51 24.80 6.26 0.58
N LEU A 52 25.37 5.20 1.18
CA LEU A 52 24.61 4.12 1.79
C LEU A 52 23.85 4.59 3.04
N ASP A 53 24.48 5.43 3.87
CA ASP A 53 23.84 6.04 5.04
C ASP A 53 22.68 6.94 4.62
N GLY A 54 22.87 7.74 3.56
CA GLY A 54 21.80 8.54 2.96
C GLY A 54 20.62 7.71 2.47
N LEU A 55 20.89 6.59 1.79
CA LEU A 55 19.85 5.67 1.34
C LEU A 55 19.12 5.00 2.52
N SER A 56 19.86 4.58 3.55
CA SER A 56 19.28 3.98 4.75
C SER A 56 18.33 4.94 5.44
N ASN A 57 18.70 6.22 5.57
CA ASN A 57 17.83 7.24 6.15
C ASN A 57 16.58 7.45 5.29
N GLY A 58 16.72 7.58 3.97
CA GLY A 58 15.57 7.72 3.07
C GLY A 58 14.62 6.51 3.11
N LEU A 59 15.12 5.29 3.30
CA LEU A 59 14.29 4.10 3.46
C LEU A 59 13.55 4.10 4.81
N ASN A 60 14.19 4.57 5.88
CA ASN A 60 13.55 4.70 7.19
C ASN A 60 12.43 5.75 7.16
N ASP A 61 12.67 6.90 6.52
CA ASP A 61 11.66 7.95 6.36
C ASP A 61 10.45 7.43 5.58
N LEU A 62 10.69 6.72 4.47
CA LEU A 62 9.61 6.11 3.68
C LEU A 62 8.83 5.06 4.48
N SER A 63 9.52 4.27 5.31
CA SER A 63 8.85 3.31 6.19
C SER A 63 7.92 4.02 7.18
N GLY A 64 8.36 5.15 7.74
CA GLY A 64 7.54 5.97 8.64
C GLY A 64 6.32 6.58 7.92
N ASP A 65 6.50 7.08 6.70
CA ASP A 65 5.40 7.61 5.89
C ASP A 65 4.34 6.55 5.56
N LEU A 66 4.77 5.32 5.25
CA LEU A 66 3.86 4.19 5.00
C LEU A 66 3.08 3.80 6.25
N GLU A 67 3.71 3.81 7.43
CA GLU A 67 3.05 3.56 8.70
C GLU A 67 1.99 4.63 8.99
N ASN A 68 2.34 5.91 8.84
CA ASN A 68 1.40 7.03 8.98
C ASN A 68 0.20 6.92 8.02
N ILE A 69 0.43 6.57 6.74
CA ILE A 69 -0.65 6.38 5.77
C ILE A 69 -1.56 5.24 6.19
N ASN A 70 -1.01 4.12 6.65
CA ASN A 70 -1.81 3.00 7.12
C ASN A 70 -2.67 3.39 8.32
N GLU A 71 -2.12 4.14 9.29
CA GLU A 71 -2.90 4.67 10.41
C GLU A 71 -4.04 5.58 9.95
N VAL A 72 -3.76 6.49 9.00
CA VAL A 72 -4.79 7.37 8.42
C VAL A 72 -5.87 6.55 7.70
N LEU A 73 -5.50 5.54 6.92
CA LEU A 73 -6.46 4.68 6.23
C LEU A 73 -7.32 3.86 7.20
N GLU A 74 -6.73 3.31 8.25
CA GLU A 74 -7.47 2.62 9.32
C GLU A 74 -8.39 3.58 10.07
N SER A 75 -8.01 4.86 10.22
CA SER A 75 -8.86 5.88 10.82
C SER A 75 -10.02 6.30 9.91
N LEU A 76 -9.83 6.26 8.58
CA LEU A 76 -10.81 6.71 7.57
C LEU A 76 -11.64 5.59 6.96
N SER A 77 -11.38 4.33 7.29
CA SER A 77 -12.14 3.19 6.79
C SER A 77 -12.97 2.52 7.89
N LEU A 78 -14.10 1.96 7.47
CA LEU A 78 -14.92 1.05 8.26
C LEU A 78 -15.02 -0.29 7.55
N ARG A 79 -15.30 -1.33 8.33
CA ARG A 79 -15.63 -2.66 7.80
C ARG A 79 -17.11 -2.93 8.06
N GLY A 80 -17.86 -3.18 7.00
CA GLY A 80 -19.28 -3.55 7.06
C GLY A 80 -19.49 -4.96 6.54
N ASN A 81 -20.60 -5.59 6.96
CA ASN A 81 -21.01 -6.91 6.49
C ASN A 81 -22.30 -6.74 5.70
N ILE A 82 -22.29 -7.18 4.44
CA ILE A 82 -23.42 -6.97 3.53
C ILE A 82 -23.95 -8.33 3.05
N LEU A 83 -25.25 -8.53 3.23
CA LEU A 83 -26.00 -9.64 2.67
C LEU A 83 -26.81 -9.17 1.46
N VAL A 84 -26.85 -9.99 0.41
CA VAL A 84 -27.82 -9.87 -0.68
C VAL A 84 -28.59 -11.18 -0.78
N SER A 85 -29.90 -11.13 -0.59
CA SER A 85 -30.82 -12.28 -0.67
C SER A 85 -31.80 -12.07 -1.83
N TYR A 86 -31.87 -13.02 -2.75
CA TYR A 86 -32.70 -12.91 -3.97
C TYR A 86 -34.11 -13.49 -3.82
N GLY A 87 -34.54 -13.85 -2.61
CA GLY A 87 -35.88 -14.43 -2.35
C GLY A 87 -36.09 -15.86 -2.87
N ASN A 88 -35.25 -16.34 -3.81
CA ASN A 88 -35.27 -17.70 -4.36
C ASN A 88 -34.38 -18.70 -3.57
N GLY A 89 -33.90 -18.31 -2.39
CA GLY A 89 -32.94 -19.06 -1.58
C GLY A 89 -31.47 -18.73 -1.85
N THR A 90 -31.15 -17.97 -2.91
CA THR A 90 -29.78 -17.51 -3.18
C THR A 90 -29.42 -16.37 -2.23
N LYS A 91 -28.34 -16.55 -1.46
CA LYS A 91 -27.80 -15.55 -0.54
C LYS A 91 -26.32 -15.36 -0.83
N ILE A 92 -25.90 -14.11 -1.01
CA ILE A 92 -24.50 -13.71 -1.18
C ILE A 92 -24.11 -12.91 0.05
N TRP A 93 -23.14 -13.42 0.78
CA TRP A 93 -22.64 -12.75 1.98
C TRP A 93 -21.24 -12.21 1.72
N GLN A 94 -21.05 -10.91 1.95
CA GLN A 94 -19.76 -10.23 1.83
C GLN A 94 -19.38 -9.64 3.18
N ASN A 95 -18.47 -10.35 3.85
CA ASN A 95 -17.93 -9.96 5.15
C ASN A 95 -16.74 -9.02 5.00
N ASN A 96 -16.54 -8.15 5.99
CA ASN A 96 -15.35 -7.30 6.11
C ASN A 96 -15.10 -6.37 4.91
N THR A 97 -16.17 -5.93 4.24
CA THR A 97 -16.10 -5.00 3.11
C THR A 97 -15.56 -3.66 3.62
N ALA A 98 -14.39 -3.27 3.11
CA ALA A 98 -13.75 -2.01 3.46
C ALA A 98 -14.43 -0.86 2.72
N LEU A 99 -15.00 0.08 3.49
CA LEU A 99 -15.71 1.25 2.98
C LEU A 99 -15.15 2.51 3.64
N PRO A 100 -15.16 3.67 2.97
CA PRO A 100 -14.85 4.95 3.61
C PRO A 100 -15.78 5.24 4.80
N LEU A 101 -15.28 5.96 5.80
CA LEU A 101 -16.12 6.50 6.86
C LEU A 101 -17.20 7.41 6.28
N GLY A 102 -18.41 7.33 6.83
CA GLY A 102 -19.57 8.06 6.31
C GLY A 102 -20.27 7.37 5.13
N SER A 103 -19.75 6.23 4.65
CA SER A 103 -20.47 5.39 3.70
C SER A 103 -21.85 4.99 4.23
N THR A 104 -22.81 4.93 3.31
CA THR A 104 -24.19 4.55 3.59
C THR A 104 -24.48 3.15 3.11
N ALA A 105 -25.59 2.55 3.56
CA ALA A 105 -26.06 1.26 3.06
C ALA A 105 -26.15 1.23 1.52
N PHE A 106 -26.56 2.34 0.90
CA PHE A 106 -26.56 2.49 -0.56
C PHE A 106 -25.16 2.40 -1.18
N THR A 107 -24.18 3.15 -0.65
CA THR A 107 -22.81 3.10 -1.18
C THR A 107 -22.16 1.73 -0.99
N ALA A 108 -22.54 1.01 0.07
CA ALA A 108 -22.04 -0.33 0.34
C ALA A 108 -22.54 -1.35 -0.70
N ILE A 109 -23.82 -1.31 -1.07
CA ILE A 109 -24.33 -2.21 -2.12
C ILE A 109 -23.82 -1.82 -3.50
N LEU A 110 -23.66 -0.52 -3.78
CA LEU A 110 -23.07 -0.01 -5.02
C LEU A 110 -21.63 -0.50 -5.23
N ALA A 111 -20.86 -0.72 -4.17
CA ALA A 111 -19.50 -1.24 -4.24
C ALA A 111 -19.44 -2.76 -4.51
N LEU A 112 -20.54 -3.48 -4.27
CA LEU A 112 -20.56 -4.96 -4.26
C LEU A 112 -21.31 -5.58 -5.42
N ALA A 113 -22.28 -4.87 -5.98
CA ALA A 113 -23.19 -5.40 -6.99
C ALA A 113 -23.50 -4.33 -8.04
N ASP A 114 -23.89 -4.79 -9.22
CA ASP A 114 -24.46 -3.92 -10.24
C ASP A 114 -25.90 -3.59 -9.85
N ILE A 115 -26.21 -2.32 -9.62
CA ILE A 115 -27.52 -1.89 -9.13
C ILE A 115 -28.16 -0.88 -10.08
N ASN A 116 -29.47 -1.01 -10.29
CA ASN A 116 -30.29 0.09 -10.78
C ASN A 116 -31.07 0.70 -9.63
N PHE A 117 -31.22 2.01 -9.67
CA PHE A 117 -31.92 2.76 -8.64
C PHE A 117 -32.68 3.94 -9.24
N THR A 118 -33.69 4.40 -8.52
CA THR A 118 -34.40 5.63 -8.82
C THR A 118 -34.20 6.59 -7.66
N ASP A 119 -33.67 7.77 -7.95
CA ASP A 119 -33.54 8.86 -6.99
C ASP A 119 -34.81 9.71 -7.01
N TYR A 120 -35.58 9.64 -5.93
CA TYR A 120 -36.78 10.45 -5.74
C TYR A 120 -36.47 11.80 -5.08
N GLY A 121 -35.22 12.02 -4.65
CA GLY A 121 -34.77 13.23 -3.98
C GLY A 121 -35.45 13.49 -2.63
N GLY A 122 -35.08 14.62 -2.01
CA GLY A 122 -35.71 15.12 -0.78
C GLY A 122 -35.74 14.10 0.37
N ASP A 123 -36.91 13.97 1.00
CA ASP A 123 -37.08 13.07 2.14
C ASP A 123 -37.17 11.59 1.77
N LEU A 124 -37.57 11.27 0.53
CA LEU A 124 -37.76 9.92 0.03
C LEU A 124 -36.44 9.23 -0.32
N GLY A 125 -35.46 9.97 -0.82
CA GLY A 125 -34.13 9.47 -1.14
C GLY A 125 -34.10 8.46 -2.29
N ILE A 126 -33.17 7.50 -2.23
CA ILE A 126 -32.91 6.54 -3.29
C ILE A 126 -33.65 5.21 -3.02
N LEU A 127 -34.34 4.71 -4.04
CA LEU A 127 -34.93 3.37 -4.06
C LEU A 127 -34.14 2.48 -5.01
N VAL A 128 -33.63 1.35 -4.51
CA VAL A 128 -32.98 0.33 -5.34
C VAL A 128 -34.05 -0.44 -6.09
N THR A 129 -33.97 -0.44 -7.42
CA THR A 129 -34.94 -1.09 -8.31
C THR A 129 -34.42 -2.40 -8.88
N SER A 130 -33.11 -2.61 -8.91
CA SER A 130 -32.48 -3.84 -9.40
C SER A 130 -31.15 -4.10 -8.70
N ILE A 131 -30.82 -5.37 -8.50
CA ILE A 131 -29.49 -5.82 -8.04
C ILE A 131 -29.07 -7.04 -8.86
N ASN A 132 -27.89 -6.98 -9.48
CA ASN A 132 -27.31 -8.00 -10.36
C ASN A 132 -28.30 -8.50 -11.43
N GLY A 133 -29.05 -7.58 -12.04
CA GLY A 133 -30.02 -7.87 -13.10
C GLY A 133 -31.36 -8.44 -12.64
N VAL A 134 -31.64 -8.50 -11.33
CA VAL A 134 -32.94 -8.90 -10.79
C VAL A 134 -33.76 -7.65 -10.46
N ASP A 135 -34.72 -7.34 -11.32
CA ASP A 135 -35.57 -6.16 -11.21
C ASP A 135 -36.76 -6.36 -10.25
N SER A 136 -37.13 -5.29 -9.56
CA SER A 136 -38.40 -5.16 -8.85
C SER A 136 -39.57 -5.26 -9.83
N ASN A 137 -40.64 -5.94 -9.43
CA ASN A 137 -41.84 -6.15 -10.24
C ASN A 137 -43.11 -5.70 -9.49
N SER A 138 -44.31 -6.02 -10.01
CA SER A 138 -45.59 -5.60 -9.42
C SER A 138 -45.94 -6.25 -8.08
N THR A 139 -45.16 -7.23 -7.62
CA THR A 139 -45.44 -8.03 -6.41
C THR A 139 -44.24 -8.18 -5.48
N HIS A 140 -43.02 -7.95 -5.97
CA HIS A 140 -41.75 -8.11 -5.26
C HIS A 140 -40.86 -6.90 -5.48
N GLY A 141 -40.10 -6.54 -4.46
CA GLY A 141 -39.15 -5.43 -4.52
C GLY A 141 -37.95 -5.65 -3.61
N TRP A 142 -36.94 -4.79 -3.80
CA TRP A 142 -35.75 -4.77 -2.96
C TRP A 142 -35.97 -3.96 -1.69
N PHE A 143 -35.81 -4.61 -0.56
CA PHE A 143 -35.83 -4.00 0.77
C PHE A 143 -34.45 -4.07 1.39
N TYR A 144 -34.10 -3.05 2.15
CA TYR A 144 -32.88 -3.07 2.93
C TYR A 144 -33.20 -3.16 4.42
N TRP A 145 -32.36 -3.87 5.14
CA TRP A 145 -32.48 -4.12 6.57
C TRP A 145 -31.14 -3.81 7.21
N TYR A 146 -31.15 -3.33 8.45
CA TYR A 146 -29.95 -3.34 9.28
C TYR A 146 -30.16 -4.26 10.47
N TRP A 147 -29.07 -4.85 10.94
CA TRP A 147 -29.07 -5.68 12.13
C TRP A 147 -28.95 -4.81 13.37
N ASN A 148 -29.95 -4.83 14.24
CA ASN A 148 -29.83 -4.25 15.57
C ASN A 148 -29.18 -5.29 16.49
N ALA A 149 -27.90 -5.09 16.80
CA ALA A 149 -27.12 -6.01 17.62
C ALA A 149 -27.59 -6.08 19.09
N GLU A 150 -28.12 -4.98 19.65
CA GLU A 150 -28.58 -4.93 21.04
C GLU A 150 -29.77 -5.86 21.27
N ASN A 151 -30.71 -5.87 20.32
CA ASN A 151 -31.93 -6.65 20.41
C ASN A 151 -31.86 -7.97 19.63
N SER A 152 -30.78 -8.18 18.86
CA SER A 152 -30.60 -9.32 17.96
C SER A 152 -31.76 -9.47 16.97
N VAL A 153 -32.18 -8.37 16.35
CA VAL A 153 -33.29 -8.34 15.38
C VAL A 153 -32.91 -7.58 14.11
N TRP A 154 -33.46 -8.04 12.98
CA TRP A 154 -33.44 -7.28 11.74
C TRP A 154 -34.49 -6.17 11.79
N VAL A 155 -34.08 -4.95 11.43
CA VAL A 155 -34.95 -3.78 11.41
C VAL A 155 -35.09 -3.28 9.98
N LEU A 156 -36.34 -3.16 9.53
CA LEU A 156 -36.71 -2.51 8.28
C LEU A 156 -36.83 -1.00 8.52
N PRO A 157 -36.00 -0.16 7.90
CA PRO A 157 -36.04 1.28 8.19
C PRO A 157 -37.13 1.98 7.40
N GLU A 158 -37.64 3.07 7.95
CA GLU A 158 -38.66 3.93 7.29
C GLU A 158 -38.04 5.01 6.38
N TYR A 159 -36.71 5.02 6.24
CA TYR A 159 -35.96 5.96 5.43
C TYR A 159 -35.16 5.23 4.35
N SER A 160 -34.63 5.96 3.37
CA SER A 160 -33.84 5.35 2.29
C SER A 160 -32.49 4.80 2.77
N CYS A 161 -32.02 3.74 2.10
CA CYS A 161 -30.66 3.21 2.25
C CYS A 161 -29.55 4.25 2.01
N SER A 162 -29.84 5.38 1.33
CA SER A 162 -28.90 6.49 1.16
C SER A 162 -28.76 7.38 2.40
N LYS A 163 -29.64 7.25 3.40
CA LYS A 163 -29.59 8.00 4.66
C LYS A 163 -29.02 7.20 5.82
N TYR A 164 -28.95 5.87 5.72
CA TYR A 164 -28.35 5.03 6.75
C TYR A 164 -26.83 5.09 6.65
N VAL A 165 -26.18 5.84 7.53
CA VAL A 165 -24.72 5.88 7.65
C VAL A 165 -24.24 4.65 8.40
N LEU A 166 -23.32 3.90 7.81
CA LEU A 166 -22.74 2.70 8.38
C LEU A 166 -21.73 3.04 9.49
N HIS A 167 -21.74 2.21 10.52
CA HIS A 167 -20.73 2.15 11.56
C HIS A 167 -19.88 0.88 11.42
N ARG A 168 -18.76 0.83 12.15
CA ARG A 168 -17.87 -0.34 12.13
C ARG A 168 -18.62 -1.57 12.63
N ASN A 169 -18.50 -2.66 11.88
CA ASN A 169 -19.15 -3.95 12.10
C ASN A 169 -20.67 -3.97 11.91
N ASP A 170 -21.26 -2.90 11.36
CA ASP A 170 -22.67 -2.92 10.99
C ASP A 170 -22.94 -4.03 9.98
N ILE A 171 -24.13 -4.62 10.10
CA ILE A 171 -24.62 -5.65 9.19
C ILE A 171 -25.85 -5.10 8.49
N VAL A 172 -25.80 -5.07 7.16
CA VAL A 172 -26.90 -4.64 6.31
C VAL A 172 -27.27 -5.77 5.35
N ALA A 173 -28.56 -5.95 5.12
CA ALA A 173 -29.07 -6.94 4.19
C ALA A 173 -29.96 -6.27 3.14
N PHE A 174 -29.77 -6.62 1.87
CA PHE A 174 -30.67 -6.31 0.78
C PHE A 174 -31.43 -7.58 0.41
N THR A 175 -32.75 -7.58 0.55
CA THR A 175 -33.60 -8.74 0.34
C THR A 175 -34.65 -8.46 -0.73
N TYR A 176 -34.78 -9.38 -1.68
CA TYR A 176 -35.85 -9.37 -2.66
C TYR A 176 -37.06 -10.11 -2.11
N GLU A 177 -38.08 -9.37 -1.68
CA GLU A 177 -39.24 -9.92 -0.97
C GLU A 177 -40.55 -9.44 -1.54
N SER A 178 -41.61 -10.21 -1.31
CA SER A 178 -42.96 -9.79 -1.68
C SER A 178 -43.50 -8.76 -0.70
N TYR A 179 -44.03 -7.66 -1.25
CA TYR A 179 -44.70 -6.62 -0.46
C TYR A 179 -46.23 -6.76 -0.45
N MET A 180 -46.75 -7.90 -0.89
CA MET A 180 -48.18 -8.22 -0.77
C MET A 180 -48.63 -8.39 0.68
N THR A 181 -47.70 -8.72 1.57
CA THR A 181 -47.87 -8.77 3.03
C THR A 181 -46.90 -7.78 3.68
N TRP A 182 -47.42 -6.86 4.49
CA TRP A 182 -46.61 -5.82 5.13
C TRP A 182 -46.55 -5.99 6.67
N PRO A 183 -45.37 -5.86 7.30
CA PRO A 183 -44.04 -5.70 6.69
C PRO A 183 -43.57 -6.99 6.00
N PRO A 184 -42.67 -6.89 5.00
CA PRO A 184 -42.03 -8.07 4.41
C PRO A 184 -41.28 -8.87 5.49
N PRO A 185 -41.10 -10.19 5.30
CA PRO A 185 -40.38 -11.01 6.27
C PRO A 185 -38.92 -10.54 6.40
N PRO A 186 -38.33 -10.61 7.61
CA PRO A 186 -36.93 -10.29 7.81
C PRO A 186 -36.02 -11.31 7.10
N PRO A 187 -34.77 -10.93 6.80
CA PRO A 187 -33.77 -11.87 6.30
C PRO A 187 -33.63 -13.08 7.23
N THR A 188 -33.77 -14.28 6.65
CA THR A 188 -33.54 -15.56 7.35
C THR A 188 -32.11 -16.06 7.21
#